data_AF-A0A0M2UB14-F1
#
_entry.id   AF-A0A0M2UB14-F1
#
_cell.length_a   1.000
_cell.length_b   1.000
_cell.length_c   1.000
_cell.angle_alpha   90.00
_cell.angle_beta   90.00
_cell.angle_gamma   90.00
#
_symmetry.space_group_name_H-M   'P 1'
#
loop_
_entity.id
_entity.type
_entity.pdbx_description
1 polymer ?
#
loop_
_entity_poly.entity_id
_entity_poly.type
_entity_poly.pdbx_seq_one_letter_code
_entity_poly.pdbx_strand_id
1 'polypeptide(L)'
;MPIRVNFGGVRSSSEKPPAPSTPAVSEETAEKSNTAPSKAFTLLRQREKPATASNNDQDSLARQRVEEVIQELDSLVGLTSVKQLVGELRAFVEIQRRRARENLVTEPLVLHMIFKGNPGTGKTTVARILGKLFKEMGILAKGHLVEVERADLVGEYIGHTAQKTRDQIKKALGGVLFIDEAYSLARGGEKDFGKEAIDAMVKAMD
;
A
#
# COMPACT_ATOMS: atom_id res chain seq x y z
N MET A 1 6.06 -13.64 0.41
CA MET A 1 4.84 -14.46 0.52
C MET A 1 3.69 -13.73 -0.16
N PRO A 2 2.87 -14.36 -1.02
CA PRO A 2 1.75 -13.67 -1.65
C PRO A 2 0.65 -13.36 -0.63
N ILE A 3 0.16 -12.13 -0.62
CA ILE A 3 -0.94 -11.72 0.26
C ILE A 3 -2.23 -12.34 -0.30
N ARG A 4 -2.90 -13.16 0.50
CA ARG A 4 -4.19 -13.76 0.14
C ARG A 4 -5.32 -12.90 0.69
N VAL A 5 -6.15 -12.41 -0.21
CA VAL A 5 -7.32 -11.61 0.14
C VAL A 5 -8.56 -12.50 -0.02
N ASN A 6 -9.17 -12.83 1.11
CA ASN A 6 -10.36 -13.67 1.19
C ASN A 6 -11.63 -12.82 1.33
N PHE A 7 -12.62 -13.07 0.50
CA PHE A 7 -13.89 -12.37 0.54
C PHE A 7 -14.88 -13.17 1.43
N GLY A 8 -14.98 -12.81 2.73
CA GLY A 8 -16.06 -13.19 3.66
C GLY A 8 -15.80 -14.31 4.70
N GLY A 9 -16.16 -14.04 5.98
CA GLY A 9 -16.24 -15.00 7.11
C GLY A 9 -15.91 -14.38 8.50
N VAL A 10 -16.91 -14.20 9.38
CA VAL A 10 -16.86 -13.49 10.68
C VAL A 10 -16.67 -14.45 11.88
N ARG A 11 -15.87 -14.05 12.90
CA ARG A 11 -16.10 -14.18 14.38
C ARG A 11 -14.82 -13.81 15.17
N SER A 12 -14.86 -12.74 16.00
CA SER A 12 -15.04 -12.68 17.49
C SER A 12 -13.75 -12.98 18.28
N SER A 13 -12.99 -11.97 18.75
CA SER A 13 -13.10 -11.22 20.03
C SER A 13 -12.45 -11.91 21.24
N SER A 14 -11.42 -11.29 21.85
CA SER A 14 -11.32 -10.99 23.30
C SER A 14 -9.98 -10.35 23.73
N GLU A 15 -10.11 -9.31 24.58
CA GLU A 15 -9.29 -8.75 25.68
C GLU A 15 -7.74 -8.76 25.64
N LYS A 16 -7.05 -7.61 25.66
CA LYS A 16 -6.77 -6.55 26.69
C LYS A 16 -5.48 -6.81 27.51
N PRO A 17 -4.49 -5.87 27.53
CA PRO A 17 -3.22 -6.04 28.23
C PRO A 17 -3.21 -5.41 29.65
N PRO A 18 -2.34 -5.86 30.59
CA PRO A 18 -2.10 -5.19 31.85
C PRO A 18 -0.97 -4.13 31.75
N ALA A 19 -1.10 -3.07 32.56
CA ALA A 19 -0.12 -2.01 32.73
C ALA A 19 0.95 -2.37 33.78
N PRO A 20 2.18 -1.86 33.67
CA PRO A 20 3.10 -1.82 34.78
C PRO A 20 3.29 -0.43 35.41
N SER A 21 3.49 -0.53 36.72
CA SER A 21 3.74 0.43 37.79
C SER A 21 4.86 1.46 37.60
N THR A 22 4.63 2.64 38.17
CA THR A 22 5.60 3.64 38.64
C THR A 22 6.64 3.09 39.61
N PRO A 23 7.82 3.72 39.67
CA PRO A 23 8.47 3.99 40.95
C PRO A 23 8.71 5.49 41.16
N ALA A 24 8.60 5.88 42.43
CA ALA A 24 8.92 7.18 42.99
C ALA A 24 10.44 7.40 43.06
N VAL A 25 10.89 8.63 42.85
CA VAL A 25 12.14 9.17 43.42
C VAL A 25 11.92 10.62 43.86
N SER A 26 12.43 10.91 45.04
CA SER A 26 12.31 12.08 45.90
C SER A 26 13.21 13.27 45.53
N GLU A 27 12.71 14.47 45.90
CA GLU A 27 13.36 15.70 46.38
C GLU A 27 14.86 15.97 46.12
N GLU A 28 15.18 17.16 45.58
CA GLU A 28 16.08 18.11 46.26
C GLU A 28 15.99 19.55 45.67
N THR A 29 16.02 20.52 46.57
CA THR A 29 15.98 21.99 46.42
C THR A 29 17.24 22.62 45.85
N ALA A 30 17.13 23.67 45.02
CA ALA A 30 18.11 24.77 44.97
C ALA A 30 17.51 26.06 44.37
N GLU A 31 17.71 27.15 45.10
CA GLU A 31 17.18 28.49 44.92
C GLU A 31 17.80 29.33 43.77
N LYS A 32 16.97 30.28 43.28
CA LYS A 32 17.29 31.64 42.80
C LYS A 32 18.13 31.79 41.51
N SER A 33 17.43 32.04 40.41
CA SER A 33 17.76 33.20 39.55
C SER A 33 16.48 33.82 38.98
N ASN A 34 16.30 35.09 39.27
CA ASN A 34 15.10 35.87 39.02
C ASN A 34 15.17 36.46 37.60
N THR A 35 14.57 35.77 36.62
CA THR A 35 14.23 36.38 35.33
C THR A 35 12.90 35.79 34.88
N ALA A 36 11.86 36.63 34.80
CA ALA A 36 10.51 36.18 34.46
C ALA A 36 10.50 35.39 33.12
N PRO A 37 9.95 34.15 33.09
CA PRO A 37 9.89 33.30 31.89
C PRO A 37 9.05 33.91 30.75
N SER A 38 8.32 34.98 31.04
CA SER A 38 7.44 35.68 30.10
C SER A 38 8.18 36.45 29.00
N LYS A 39 9.45 36.85 29.21
CA LYS A 39 10.23 37.63 28.22
C LYS A 39 11.11 36.78 27.30
N ALA A 40 11.51 35.58 27.72
CA ALA A 40 12.27 34.65 26.89
C ALA A 40 11.38 34.00 25.81
N PHE A 41 10.10 33.79 26.11
CA PHE A 41 9.14 33.20 25.18
C PHE A 41 8.78 34.14 24.00
N THR A 42 8.91 35.45 24.20
CA THR A 42 8.59 36.46 23.16
C THR A 42 9.70 36.60 22.11
N LEU A 43 10.96 36.34 22.47
CA LEU A 43 12.11 36.50 21.56
C LEU A 43 12.38 35.25 20.70
N LEU A 44 11.92 34.08 21.12
CA LEU A 44 12.00 32.84 20.32
C LEU A 44 10.93 32.75 19.22
N ARG A 45 9.84 33.52 19.34
CA ARG A 45 8.71 33.49 18.38
C ARG A 45 8.94 34.30 17.11
N GLN A 46 10.01 35.10 17.04
CA GLN A 46 10.32 35.95 15.86
C GLN A 46 11.31 35.30 14.87
N ARG A 47 11.67 34.02 15.05
CA ARG A 47 12.50 33.27 14.09
C ARG A 47 11.77 32.22 13.27
N GLU A 48 10.45 32.16 13.35
CA GLU A 48 9.63 31.45 12.36
C GLU A 48 9.20 32.44 11.26
N LYS A 49 10.09 32.65 10.29
CA LYS A 49 9.66 33.11 8.97
C LYS A 49 8.68 32.08 8.41
N PRO A 50 7.47 32.45 7.93
CA PRO A 50 6.60 31.50 7.27
C PRO A 50 7.16 31.28 5.86
N ALA A 51 7.89 30.19 5.67
CA ALA A 51 8.32 29.71 4.37
C ALA A 51 7.70 28.32 4.11
N THR A 52 6.38 28.19 4.29
CA THR A 52 5.70 26.88 4.10
C THR A 52 4.18 26.99 3.86
N ALA A 53 3.72 27.93 3.04
CA ALA A 53 2.30 27.92 2.62
C ALA A 53 2.02 26.83 1.55
N SER A 54 2.98 26.53 0.66
CA SER A 54 2.74 25.66 -0.50
C SER A 54 2.71 24.15 -0.21
N ASN A 55 3.29 23.67 0.90
CA ASN A 55 3.32 22.23 1.21
C ASN A 55 2.04 21.74 1.91
N ASN A 56 1.38 22.59 2.70
CA ASN A 56 0.19 22.19 3.46
C ASN A 56 -1.03 21.96 2.57
N ASP A 57 -1.16 22.74 1.48
CA ASP A 57 -2.30 22.62 0.57
C ASP A 57 -2.20 21.37 -0.31
N GLN A 58 -0.99 21.02 -0.78
CA GLN A 58 -0.79 19.80 -1.57
C GLN A 58 -0.97 18.52 -0.73
N ASP A 59 -0.45 18.51 0.50
CA ASP A 59 -0.61 17.39 1.42
C ASP A 59 -2.06 17.21 1.85
N SER A 60 -2.81 18.29 2.06
CA SER A 60 -4.23 18.22 2.41
C SER A 60 -5.08 17.67 1.25
N LEU A 61 -4.84 18.13 0.01
CA LEU A 61 -5.49 17.60 -1.19
C LEU A 61 -5.18 16.12 -1.44
N ALA A 62 -3.92 15.70 -1.23
CA ALA A 62 -3.54 14.30 -1.36
C ALA A 62 -4.26 13.42 -0.32
N ARG A 63 -4.35 13.87 0.94
CA ARG A 63 -5.11 13.17 1.99
C ARG A 63 -6.59 13.06 1.66
N GLN A 64 -7.18 14.12 1.10
CA GLN A 64 -8.57 14.12 0.68
C GLN A 64 -8.81 13.08 -0.43
N ARG A 65 -7.96 13.03 -1.47
CA ARG A 65 -8.08 12.02 -2.54
C ARG A 65 -7.93 10.59 -2.02
N VAL A 66 -7.03 10.35 -1.07
CA VAL A 66 -6.91 9.04 -0.42
C VAL A 66 -8.22 8.67 0.29
N GLU A 67 -8.79 9.60 1.05
CA GLU A 67 -10.04 9.38 1.79
C GLU A 67 -11.23 9.11 0.87
N GLU A 68 -11.35 9.84 -0.25
CA GLU A 68 -12.39 9.61 -1.26
C GLU A 68 -12.32 8.19 -1.85
N VAL A 69 -11.11 7.69 -2.15
CA VAL A 69 -10.92 6.33 -2.67
C VAL A 69 -11.18 5.28 -1.60
N ILE A 70 -10.85 5.55 -0.33
CA ILE A 70 -11.21 4.68 0.79
C ILE A 70 -12.73 4.60 0.95
N GLN A 71 -13.43 5.72 0.84
CA GLN A 71 -14.90 5.72 0.85
C GLN A 71 -15.49 4.95 -0.33
N GLU A 72 -14.89 5.05 -1.52
CA GLU A 72 -15.26 4.21 -2.68
C GLU A 72 -15.12 2.72 -2.33
N LEU A 73 -14.01 2.31 -1.69
CA LEU A 73 -13.80 0.94 -1.23
C LEU A 73 -14.78 0.52 -0.13
N ASP A 74 -15.09 1.42 0.81
CA ASP A 74 -15.97 1.15 1.95
C ASP A 74 -17.43 1.00 1.54
N SER A 75 -17.85 1.68 0.47
CA SER A 75 -19.16 1.52 -0.14
C SER A 75 -19.44 0.11 -0.66
N LEU A 76 -18.38 -0.66 -0.97
CA LEU A 76 -18.52 -2.05 -1.38
C LEU A 76 -18.85 -2.95 -0.19
N VAL A 77 -19.91 -3.75 -0.34
CA VAL A 77 -20.39 -4.66 0.70
C VAL A 77 -19.39 -5.79 0.92
N GLY A 78 -19.08 -6.06 2.20
CA GLY A 78 -18.11 -7.08 2.60
C GLY A 78 -16.66 -6.57 2.53
N LEU A 79 -15.77 -7.38 1.96
CA LEU A 79 -14.35 -7.06 1.77
C LEU A 79 -13.54 -6.77 3.04
N THR A 80 -13.97 -7.28 4.20
CA THR A 80 -13.34 -6.97 5.49
C THR A 80 -11.82 -7.17 5.49
N SER A 81 -11.33 -8.24 4.86
CA SER A 81 -9.89 -8.50 4.73
C SER A 81 -9.16 -7.46 3.87
N VAL A 82 -9.77 -7.00 2.77
CA VAL A 82 -9.22 -5.93 1.91
C VAL A 82 -9.15 -4.63 2.70
N LYS A 83 -10.25 -4.27 3.37
CA LYS A 83 -10.36 -3.01 4.12
C LYS A 83 -9.35 -2.96 5.26
N GLN A 84 -9.19 -4.08 5.98
CA GLN A 84 -8.18 -4.21 7.03
C GLN A 84 -6.76 -4.07 6.45
N LEU A 85 -6.45 -4.80 5.36
CA LEU A 85 -5.15 -4.73 4.70
C LEU A 85 -4.82 -3.31 4.23
N VAL A 86 -5.81 -2.57 3.70
CA VAL A 86 -5.64 -1.17 3.32
C VAL A 86 -5.26 -0.31 4.53
N GLY A 87 -5.91 -0.52 5.68
CA GLY A 87 -5.55 0.16 6.93
C GLY A 87 -4.12 -0.14 7.37
N GLU A 88 -3.72 -1.41 7.33
CA GLU A 88 -2.37 -1.85 7.67
C GLU A 88 -1.30 -1.25 6.74
N LEU A 89 -1.56 -1.25 5.42
CA LEU A 89 -0.67 -0.66 4.43
C LEU A 89 -0.53 0.85 4.61
N ARG A 90 -1.62 1.57 4.93
CA ARG A 90 -1.56 3.01 5.22
C ARG A 90 -0.66 3.29 6.43
N ALA A 91 -0.83 2.53 7.51
CA ALA A 91 0.00 2.68 8.71
C ALA A 91 1.48 2.38 8.41
N PHE A 92 1.75 1.30 7.66
CA PHE A 92 3.09 0.93 7.25
C PHE A 92 3.75 2.05 6.42
N VAL A 93 3.08 2.54 5.36
CA VAL A 93 3.61 3.62 4.50
C VAL A 93 3.90 4.88 5.29
N GLU A 94 3.03 5.26 6.23
CA GLU A 94 3.25 6.42 7.09
C GLU A 94 4.49 6.26 7.99
N ILE A 95 4.69 5.06 8.57
CA ILE A 95 5.90 4.73 9.35
C ILE A 95 7.15 4.81 8.47
N GLN A 96 7.12 4.23 7.27
CA GLN A 96 8.27 4.26 6.36
C GLN A 96 8.60 5.70 5.93
N ARG A 97 7.59 6.55 5.68
CA ARG A 97 7.78 7.97 5.37
C ARG A 97 8.39 8.76 6.53
N ARG A 98 8.05 8.41 7.78
CA ARG A 98 8.69 9.02 8.97
C ARG A 98 10.14 8.60 9.08
N ARG A 99 10.42 7.30 8.95
CA ARG A 99 11.79 6.75 8.94
C ARG A 99 12.65 7.41 7.87
N ALA A 100 12.12 7.54 6.64
CA ALA A 100 12.82 8.21 5.54
C ALA A 100 13.16 9.67 5.86
N ARG A 101 12.24 10.43 6.47
CA ARG A 101 12.48 11.82 6.88
C ARG A 101 13.56 11.96 7.96
N GLU A 102 13.70 10.94 8.79
CA GLU A 102 14.73 10.87 9.84
C GLU A 102 16.05 10.21 9.34
N ASN A 103 16.17 9.95 8.04
CA ASN A 103 17.31 9.23 7.43
C ASN A 103 17.56 7.84 8.04
N LEU A 104 16.51 7.19 8.53
CA LEU A 104 16.54 5.82 9.03
C LEU A 104 16.33 4.83 7.88
N VAL A 105 16.83 3.60 8.07
CA VAL A 105 16.65 2.50 7.10
C VAL A 105 15.16 2.23 6.88
N THR A 106 14.75 2.23 5.62
CA THR A 106 13.41 1.85 5.16
C THR A 106 13.43 0.47 4.53
N GLU A 107 12.33 -0.26 4.70
CA GLU A 107 12.10 -1.57 4.10
C GLU A 107 11.24 -1.43 2.83
N PRO A 108 11.53 -2.20 1.77
CA PRO A 108 10.73 -2.22 0.56
C PRO A 108 9.36 -2.87 0.82
N LEU A 109 8.35 -2.36 0.12
CA LEU A 109 6.97 -2.85 0.22
C LEU A 109 6.67 -3.82 -0.94
N VAL A 110 6.35 -5.09 -0.63
CA VAL A 110 5.96 -6.10 -1.62
C VAL A 110 4.44 -6.26 -1.63
N LEU A 111 3.78 -5.99 -2.77
CA LEU A 111 2.31 -5.89 -2.87
C LEU A 111 1.65 -6.86 -3.86
N HIS A 112 2.25 -8.01 -4.12
CA HIS A 112 1.60 -9.03 -4.97
C HIS A 112 0.47 -9.73 -4.19
N MET A 113 -0.74 -9.66 -4.75
CA MET A 113 -1.97 -10.16 -4.12
C MET A 113 -2.65 -11.23 -4.97
N ILE A 114 -3.37 -12.14 -4.31
CA ILE A 114 -4.27 -13.08 -4.96
C ILE A 114 -5.70 -12.81 -4.47
N PHE A 115 -6.59 -12.49 -5.41
CA PHE A 115 -8.03 -12.41 -5.14
C PHE A 115 -8.69 -13.77 -5.39
N LYS A 116 -9.38 -14.30 -4.38
CA LYS A 116 -10.11 -15.56 -4.48
C LYS A 116 -11.59 -15.34 -4.25
N GLY A 117 -12.43 -15.95 -5.08
CA GLY A 117 -13.89 -15.92 -4.97
C GLY A 117 -14.57 -16.32 -6.27
N ASN A 118 -15.88 -16.51 -6.25
CA ASN A 118 -16.67 -16.89 -7.43
C ASN A 118 -16.64 -15.78 -8.52
N PRO A 119 -16.82 -16.10 -9.80
CA PRO A 119 -17.02 -15.10 -10.84
C PRO A 119 -18.12 -14.09 -10.45
N GLY A 120 -17.97 -12.83 -10.85
CA GLY A 120 -18.94 -11.77 -10.53
C GLY A 120 -18.84 -11.16 -9.13
N THR A 121 -17.91 -11.58 -8.26
CA THR A 121 -17.74 -11.01 -6.90
C THR A 121 -16.95 -9.70 -6.86
N GLY A 122 -16.85 -8.96 -7.96
CA GLY A 122 -16.20 -7.64 -8.01
C GLY A 122 -14.67 -7.62 -7.88
N LYS A 123 -13.97 -8.74 -8.13
CA LYS A 123 -12.49 -8.81 -8.00
C LYS A 123 -11.76 -7.75 -8.83
N THR A 124 -12.12 -7.60 -10.11
CA THR A 124 -11.56 -6.59 -11.00
C THR A 124 -11.87 -5.17 -10.51
N THR A 125 -13.07 -4.93 -10.00
CA THR A 125 -13.46 -3.64 -9.42
C THR A 125 -12.58 -3.26 -8.24
N VAL A 126 -12.36 -4.21 -7.31
CA VAL A 126 -11.46 -4.02 -6.16
C VAL A 126 -10.03 -3.76 -6.63
N ALA A 127 -9.53 -4.51 -7.62
CA ALA A 127 -8.19 -4.30 -8.20
C ALA A 127 -8.02 -2.86 -8.73
N ARG A 128 -9.04 -2.34 -9.41
CA ARG A 128 -9.05 -0.98 -9.97
C ARG A 128 -9.01 0.08 -8.87
N ILE A 129 -9.81 -0.08 -7.82
CA ILE A 129 -9.84 0.85 -6.68
C ILE A 129 -8.50 0.82 -5.95
N LEU A 130 -7.92 -0.36 -5.72
CA LEU A 130 -6.60 -0.49 -5.09
C LEU A 130 -5.49 0.18 -5.92
N GLY A 131 -5.53 0.09 -7.25
CA GLY A 131 -4.61 0.80 -8.13
C GLY A 131 -4.68 2.31 -7.94
N LYS A 132 -5.89 2.90 -7.92
CA LYS A 132 -6.10 4.32 -7.62
C LYS A 132 -5.56 4.67 -6.23
N LEU A 133 -5.88 3.86 -5.22
CA LEU A 133 -5.50 4.09 -3.84
C LEU A 133 -3.97 4.08 -3.67
N PHE A 134 -3.28 3.09 -4.23
CA PHE A 134 -1.82 3.00 -4.17
C PHE A 134 -1.13 4.18 -4.85
N LYS A 135 -1.70 4.71 -5.93
CA LYS A 135 -1.22 5.95 -6.54
C LYS A 135 -1.39 7.15 -5.60
N GLU A 136 -2.57 7.33 -5.00
CA GLU A 136 -2.80 8.46 -4.07
C GLU A 136 -1.96 8.33 -2.77
N MET A 137 -1.65 7.11 -2.35
CA MET A 137 -0.68 6.83 -1.27
C MET A 137 0.79 6.93 -1.71
N GLY A 138 1.07 7.31 -2.96
CA GLY A 138 2.44 7.47 -3.48
C GLY A 138 3.26 6.18 -3.54
N ILE A 139 2.61 5.02 -3.52
CA ILE A 139 3.24 3.71 -3.68
C ILE A 139 3.49 3.44 -5.17
N LEU A 140 2.52 3.80 -6.01
CA LEU A 140 2.60 3.65 -7.45
C LEU A 140 2.72 5.01 -8.13
N ALA A 141 3.50 5.08 -9.22
CA ALA A 141 3.62 6.29 -10.02
C ALA A 141 2.33 6.62 -10.79
N LYS A 142 1.54 5.60 -11.13
CA LYS A 142 0.27 5.65 -11.87
C LYS A 142 -0.77 4.77 -11.16
N GLY A 143 -2.05 5.04 -11.39
CA GLY A 143 -3.16 4.29 -10.76
C GLY A 143 -3.95 3.43 -11.74
N HIS A 144 -3.42 3.18 -12.95
CA HIS A 144 -4.13 2.43 -13.97
C HIS A 144 -4.04 0.93 -13.75
N LEU A 145 -5.07 0.22 -14.21
CA LEU A 145 -5.17 -1.23 -14.19
C LEU A 145 -5.00 -1.74 -15.62
N VAL A 146 -4.08 -2.67 -15.82
CA VAL A 146 -3.96 -3.46 -17.04
C VAL A 146 -4.50 -4.85 -16.75
N GLU A 147 -5.68 -5.14 -17.26
CA GLU A 147 -6.32 -6.44 -17.16
C GLU A 147 -5.88 -7.31 -18.33
N VAL A 148 -5.48 -8.54 -18.02
CA VAL A 148 -5.00 -9.52 -19.00
C VAL A 148 -5.55 -10.90 -18.67
N GLU A 149 -5.79 -11.68 -19.71
CA GLU A 149 -6.11 -13.09 -19.62
C GLU A 149 -4.97 -13.94 -20.18
N ARG A 150 -5.14 -15.26 -20.14
CA ARG A 150 -4.17 -16.20 -20.73
C ARG A 150 -3.88 -15.90 -22.21
N ALA A 151 -4.90 -15.55 -22.99
CA ALA A 151 -4.75 -15.23 -24.41
C ALA A 151 -3.88 -13.99 -24.65
N ASP A 152 -3.76 -13.08 -23.68
CA ASP A 152 -2.93 -11.89 -23.77
C ASP A 152 -1.46 -12.13 -23.41
N LEU A 153 -1.19 -13.21 -22.68
CA LEU A 153 0.13 -13.54 -22.16
C LEU A 153 0.82 -14.64 -22.97
N VAL A 154 0.05 -15.62 -23.45
CA VAL A 154 0.56 -16.80 -24.16
C VAL A 154 0.50 -16.59 -25.67
N GLY A 155 1.61 -16.88 -26.35
CA GLY A 155 1.73 -16.80 -27.81
C GLY A 155 1.26 -18.09 -28.51
N GLU A 156 0.96 -17.97 -29.80
CA GLU A 156 0.57 -19.12 -30.64
C GLU A 156 1.78 -19.95 -31.11
N TYR A 157 2.97 -19.33 -31.12
CA TYR A 157 4.21 -19.91 -31.61
C TYR A 157 5.32 -19.89 -30.55
N ILE A 158 6.28 -20.81 -30.69
CA ILE A 158 7.45 -20.93 -29.81
C ILE A 158 8.21 -19.60 -29.75
N GLY A 159 8.58 -19.17 -28.54
CA GLY A 159 9.38 -17.96 -28.31
C GLY A 159 8.60 -16.65 -28.37
N HIS A 160 7.31 -16.67 -28.71
CA HIS A 160 6.46 -15.47 -28.66
C HIS A 160 5.92 -15.18 -27.26
N THR A 161 5.76 -16.20 -26.41
CA THR A 161 5.12 -16.07 -25.10
C THR A 161 5.90 -15.18 -24.15
N ALA A 162 7.21 -15.37 -24.01
CA ALA A 162 8.03 -14.52 -23.16
C ALA A 162 8.00 -13.04 -23.59
N GLN A 163 7.97 -12.77 -24.90
CA GLN A 163 7.89 -11.40 -25.42
C GLN A 163 6.51 -10.78 -25.13
N LYS A 164 5.44 -11.51 -25.47
CA LYS A 164 4.06 -11.07 -25.27
C LYS A 164 3.76 -10.78 -23.79
N THR A 165 4.20 -11.65 -22.89
CA THR A 165 4.10 -11.46 -21.43
C THR A 165 4.85 -10.21 -20.99
N ARG A 166 6.11 -10.02 -21.42
CA ARG A 166 6.91 -8.83 -21.08
C ARG A 166 6.27 -7.54 -21.57
N ASP A 167 5.61 -7.55 -22.72
CA ASP A 167 4.97 -6.36 -23.26
C ASP A 167 3.72 -5.96 -22.45
N GLN A 168 2.96 -6.94 -21.91
CA GLN A 168 1.88 -6.61 -20.97
C GLN A 168 2.41 -6.08 -19.63
N ILE A 169 3.49 -6.66 -19.10
CA ILE A 169 4.15 -6.16 -17.89
C ILE A 169 4.61 -4.70 -18.09
N LYS A 170 5.23 -4.39 -19.24
CA LYS A 170 5.65 -3.03 -19.57
C LYS A 170 4.49 -2.03 -19.58
N LYS A 171 3.32 -2.40 -20.12
CA LYS A 171 2.13 -1.55 -20.09
C LYS A 171 1.63 -1.31 -18.67
N ALA A 172 1.80 -2.29 -17.78
CA ALA A 172 1.42 -2.19 -16.38
C ALA A 172 2.43 -1.44 -15.51
N LEU A 173 3.63 -1.09 -16.02
CA LEU A 173 4.64 -0.40 -15.23
C LEU A 173 4.12 0.92 -14.64
N GLY A 174 4.38 1.07 -13.34
CA GLY A 174 3.89 2.17 -12.54
C GLY A 174 2.43 2.06 -12.14
N GLY A 175 1.67 1.07 -12.62
CA GLY A 175 0.28 0.77 -12.25
C GLY A 175 0.13 -0.65 -11.70
N VAL A 176 -0.98 -1.31 -12.03
CA VAL A 176 -1.28 -2.69 -11.60
C VAL A 176 -1.50 -3.60 -12.81
N LEU A 177 -0.81 -4.74 -12.85
CA LEU A 177 -1.12 -5.86 -13.74
C LEU A 177 -2.10 -6.79 -13.04
N PHE A 178 -3.28 -6.97 -13.60
CA PHE A 178 -4.30 -7.88 -13.11
C PHE A 178 -4.48 -9.04 -14.08
N ILE A 179 -4.19 -10.26 -13.61
CA ILE A 179 -4.27 -11.48 -14.42
C ILE A 179 -5.53 -12.21 -14.00
N ASP A 180 -6.56 -12.18 -14.84
CA ASP A 180 -7.76 -12.95 -14.57
C ASP A 180 -7.54 -14.43 -14.88
N GLU A 181 -8.18 -15.28 -14.09
CA GLU A 181 -8.08 -16.73 -14.17
C GLU A 181 -6.63 -17.24 -14.30
N ALA A 182 -5.68 -16.65 -13.56
CA ALA A 182 -4.25 -16.96 -13.66
C ALA A 182 -3.90 -18.45 -13.48
N TYR A 183 -4.79 -19.23 -12.84
CA TYR A 183 -4.66 -20.69 -12.75
C TYR A 183 -4.61 -21.36 -14.13
N SER A 184 -5.21 -20.75 -15.15
CA SER A 184 -5.23 -21.23 -16.52
C SER A 184 -3.84 -21.28 -17.14
N LEU A 185 -2.90 -20.42 -16.73
CA LEU A 185 -1.51 -20.43 -17.20
C LEU A 185 -0.75 -21.69 -16.77
N ALA A 186 -1.13 -22.26 -15.63
CA ALA A 186 -0.56 -23.50 -15.11
C ALA A 186 -1.29 -24.75 -15.62
N ARG A 187 -2.46 -24.60 -16.27
CA ARG A 187 -3.23 -25.72 -16.83
C ARG A 187 -2.73 -26.00 -18.25
N GLY A 188 -1.87 -27.01 -18.39
CA GLY A 188 -1.27 -27.40 -19.67
C GLY A 188 -0.35 -28.62 -19.55
N GLY A 189 -0.11 -29.30 -20.68
CA GLY A 189 0.90 -30.36 -20.79
C GLY A 189 2.31 -29.79 -21.01
N GLU A 190 3.31 -30.65 -21.22
CA GLU A 190 4.70 -30.20 -21.47
C GLU A 190 4.88 -29.35 -22.72
N LYS A 191 3.95 -29.44 -23.68
CA LYS A 191 3.96 -28.65 -24.92
C LYS A 191 3.21 -27.33 -24.81
N ASP A 192 2.70 -26.97 -23.62
CA ASP A 192 2.01 -25.71 -23.39
C ASP A 192 2.99 -24.59 -23.00
N PHE A 193 2.88 -23.46 -23.66
CA PHE A 193 3.69 -22.26 -23.40
C PHE A 193 3.23 -21.46 -22.16
N GLY A 194 2.17 -21.87 -21.46
CA GLY A 194 1.75 -21.22 -20.22
C GLY A 194 2.84 -21.17 -19.13
N LYS A 195 3.69 -22.19 -19.04
CA LYS A 195 4.86 -22.19 -18.12
C LYS A 195 5.87 -21.11 -18.48
N GLU A 196 6.13 -20.90 -19.77
CA GLU A 196 7.05 -19.85 -20.24
C GLU A 196 6.56 -18.45 -19.84
N ALA A 197 5.24 -18.21 -19.85
CA ALA A 197 4.66 -16.96 -19.36
C ALA A 197 4.91 -16.77 -17.85
N ILE A 198 4.75 -17.83 -17.06
CA ILE A 198 5.03 -17.82 -15.62
C ILE A 198 6.50 -17.53 -15.37
N ASP A 199 7.42 -18.20 -16.06
CA ASP A 199 8.86 -17.98 -15.93
C ASP A 199 9.25 -16.54 -16.30
N ALA A 200 8.67 -16.01 -17.38
CA ALA A 200 8.88 -14.63 -17.79
C ALA A 200 8.36 -13.62 -16.75
N MET A 201 7.25 -13.92 -16.09
CA MET A 201 6.71 -13.11 -15.00
C MET A 201 7.59 -13.15 -13.75
N VAL A 202 8.02 -14.34 -13.31
CA VAL A 202 8.89 -14.50 -12.13
C VAL A 202 10.19 -13.72 -12.33
N LYS A 203 10.81 -13.83 -13.51
CA LYS A 203 12.03 -13.07 -13.85
C LYS A 203 11.83 -11.55 -13.86
N ALA A 204 10.62 -11.06 -14.04
CA ALA A 204 10.31 -9.63 -14.01
C ALA A 204 9.95 -9.13 -12.59
N MET A 205 9.79 -10.03 -11.62
CA MET A 205 9.54 -9.71 -10.21
C MET A 205 10.83 -9.59 -9.39
N ASP A 206 11.93 -10.17 -9.88
CA ASP A 206 13.28 -10.01 -9.33
C ASP A 206 13.88 -8.62 -9.66
#